data_AF-A0A950NE61-F1
#
_entry.id   AF-A0A950NE61-F1
#
_cell.length_a   1.000
_cell.length_b   1.000
_cell.length_c   1.000
_cell.angle_alpha   90.00
_cell.angle_beta   90.00
_cell.angle_gamma   90.00
#
_symmetry.space_group_name_H-M   'P 1'
#
loop_
_entity.id
_entity.type
_entity.pdbx_description
1 polymer ?
#
loop_
_entity_poly.entity_id
_entity_poly.type
_entity_poly.pdbx_seq_one_letter_code
_entity_poly.pdbx_strand_id
1 'polypeptide(L)'
;MAASAQARPAVDSGLRAYMLGIYNYMASALALTGIVALVAARTPAIMAALYRMGPDGVFVGLSPLGWLVVFAPLGMALFMGFGLQRMSVGTAQALFWSFAAVMGLSLSSIFLAYTGASIARVFFITAGMFGGMSLYGYTTRRDMSG
;
A
#
# COMPACT_ATOMS: atom_id res chain seq x y z
N MET A 1 -19.84 50.90 4.37
CA MET A 1 -19.85 49.89 3.29
C MET A 1 -18.41 49.74 2.78
N ALA A 2 -17.69 48.72 3.23
CA ALA A 2 -16.45 48.28 2.62
C ALA A 2 -16.36 46.78 2.87
N ALA A 3 -16.82 45.99 1.90
CA ALA A 3 -16.63 44.56 1.90
C ALA A 3 -15.13 44.29 1.79
N SER A 4 -14.55 43.68 2.82
CA SER A 4 -13.23 43.08 2.71
C SER A 4 -13.30 42.01 1.63
N ALA A 5 -12.63 42.26 0.51
CA ALA A 5 -12.41 41.26 -0.51
C ALA A 5 -11.70 40.08 0.15
N GLN A 6 -12.42 38.98 0.39
CA GLN A 6 -11.82 37.71 0.76
C GLN A 6 -10.86 37.34 -0.37
N ALA A 7 -9.56 37.58 -0.14
CA ALA A 7 -8.49 37.02 -0.93
C ALA A 7 -8.75 35.52 -1.00
N ARG A 8 -9.07 35.01 -2.19
CA ARG A 8 -9.10 33.56 -2.44
C ARG A 8 -7.75 33.03 -1.93
N PRO A 9 -7.71 32.03 -1.03
CA PRO A 9 -6.43 31.47 -0.63
C PRO A 9 -5.74 31.05 -1.93
N ALA A 10 -4.58 31.66 -2.18
CA ALA A 10 -3.78 31.34 -3.35
C ALA A 10 -3.55 29.84 -3.31
N VAL A 11 -4.05 29.11 -4.33
CA VAL A 11 -3.79 27.69 -4.46
C VAL A 11 -2.28 27.55 -4.55
N ASP A 12 -1.65 27.08 -3.48
CA ASP A 12 -0.21 26.90 -3.43
C ASP A 12 0.16 25.76 -4.39
N SER A 13 0.60 26.15 -5.58
CA SER A 13 1.03 25.23 -6.63
C SER A 13 2.15 24.29 -6.18
N GLY A 14 2.99 24.71 -5.22
CA GLY A 14 4.04 23.89 -4.63
C GLY A 14 3.48 22.81 -3.71
N LEU A 15 2.53 23.17 -2.84
CA LEU A 15 1.81 22.20 -2.00
C LEU A 15 1.07 21.16 -2.85
N ARG A 16 0.43 21.60 -3.93
CA ARG A 16 -0.26 20.69 -4.87
C ARG A 16 0.73 19.71 -5.51
N ALA A 17 1.85 20.20 -6.02
CA ALA A 17 2.87 19.36 -6.63
C ALA A 17 3.43 18.34 -5.62
N TYR A 18 3.66 18.77 -4.38
CA TYR A 18 4.10 17.91 -3.28
C TYR A 18 3.08 16.80 -2.95
N MET A 19 1.81 17.15 -2.78
CA MET A 19 0.73 16.18 -2.53
C MET A 19 0.55 15.17 -3.66
N LEU A 20 0.57 15.64 -4.92
CA LEU A 20 0.52 14.76 -6.09
C LEU A 20 1.72 13.80 -6.12
N GLY A 21 2.90 14.26 -5.75
CA GLY A 21 4.08 13.42 -5.57
C GLY A 21 3.82 12.28 -4.58
N ILE A 22 3.31 12.60 -3.38
CA ILE A 22 2.98 11.60 -2.36
C ILE A 22 1.96 10.59 -2.86
N TYR A 23 0.87 11.05 -3.49
CA TYR A 23 -0.14 10.14 -4.03
C TYR A 23 0.41 9.20 -5.10
N ASN A 24 1.27 9.71 -5.99
CA ASN A 24 1.92 8.88 -7.00
C ASN A 24 2.83 7.83 -6.37
N TYR A 25 3.58 8.18 -5.31
CA TYR A 25 4.39 7.21 -4.56
C TYR A 25 3.53 6.13 -3.91
N MET A 26 2.45 6.50 -3.23
CA MET A 26 1.56 5.55 -2.56
C MET A 26 0.84 4.63 -3.56
N ALA A 27 0.33 5.20 -4.67
CA ALA A 27 -0.32 4.43 -5.72
C ALA A 27 0.66 3.44 -6.38
N SER A 28 1.89 3.87 -6.64
CA SER A 28 2.93 3.03 -7.24
C SER A 28 3.38 1.91 -6.31
N ALA A 29 3.53 2.20 -5.01
CA ALA A 29 3.85 1.18 -4.01
C ALA A 29 2.74 0.16 -3.83
N LEU A 30 1.48 0.60 -3.83
CA LEU A 30 0.33 -0.29 -3.80
C LEU A 30 0.28 -1.19 -5.05
N ALA A 31 0.52 -0.63 -6.23
CA ALA A 31 0.61 -1.39 -7.47
C ALA A 31 1.73 -2.44 -7.41
N LEU A 32 2.92 -2.05 -6.94
CA LEU A 32 4.05 -2.98 -6.72
C LEU A 32 3.67 -4.11 -5.75
N THR A 33 3.03 -3.76 -4.63
CA THR A 33 2.54 -4.73 -3.63
C THR A 33 1.63 -5.77 -4.28
N GLY A 34 0.66 -5.32 -5.08
CA GLY A 34 -0.26 -6.20 -5.80
C GLY A 34 0.45 -7.09 -6.83
N ILE A 35 1.40 -6.54 -7.59
CA ILE A 35 2.20 -7.30 -8.56
C ILE A 35 3.02 -8.38 -7.86
N VAL A 36 3.72 -8.05 -6.77
CA VAL A 36 4.52 -9.02 -6.03
C VAL A 36 3.63 -10.11 -5.42
N ALA A 37 2.47 -9.75 -4.86
CA ALA A 37 1.51 -10.72 -4.34
C ALA A 37 1.03 -11.70 -5.43
N LEU A 38 0.70 -11.18 -6.61
CA LEU A 38 0.27 -11.98 -7.76
C LEU A 38 1.39 -12.91 -8.25
N VAL A 39 2.60 -12.38 -8.44
CA VAL A 39 3.75 -13.16 -8.90
C VAL A 39 4.09 -14.27 -7.90
N ALA A 40 4.10 -13.95 -6.61
CA ALA A 40 4.30 -14.94 -5.55
C ALA A 40 3.24 -16.05 -5.62
N ALA A 41 1.96 -15.68 -5.69
CA ALA A 41 0.85 -16.64 -5.77
C ALA A 41 0.90 -17.54 -7.02
N ARG A 42 1.47 -17.05 -8.12
CA ARG A 42 1.64 -17.80 -9.37
C ARG A 42 2.92 -18.63 -9.43
N THR A 43 3.80 -18.52 -8.42
CA THR A 43 5.09 -19.22 -8.41
C THR A 43 5.07 -20.36 -7.38
N PRO A 44 4.97 -21.63 -7.82
CA PRO A 44 4.86 -22.77 -6.89
C PRO A 44 6.00 -22.87 -5.89
N ALA A 45 7.23 -22.55 -6.31
CA ALA A 45 8.40 -22.56 -5.44
C ALA A 45 8.29 -21.55 -4.28
N ILE A 46 7.73 -20.36 -4.52
CA ILE A 46 7.51 -19.35 -3.47
C ILE A 46 6.41 -19.84 -2.53
N MET A 47 5.29 -20.33 -3.08
CA MET A 47 4.19 -20.85 -2.27
C MET A 47 4.63 -22.03 -1.38
N ALA A 48 5.42 -22.97 -1.91
CA ALA A 48 5.96 -24.09 -1.15
C ALA A 48 6.98 -23.66 -0.09
N ALA A 49 7.72 -22.57 -0.34
CA ALA A 49 8.66 -22.02 0.63
C ALA A 49 7.95 -21.33 1.80
N LEU A 50 6.83 -20.64 1.55
CA LEU A 50 6.11 -19.87 2.57
C LEU A 50 5.04 -20.68 3.31
N TYR A 51 4.44 -21.66 2.64
CA TYR A 51 3.28 -22.39 3.16
C TYR A 51 3.53 -23.89 3.16
N ARG A 52 3.04 -24.55 4.21
CA ARG A 52 3.01 -26.00 4.33
C ARG A 52 1.70 -26.49 3.74
N MET A 53 1.81 -27.24 2.64
CA MET A 53 0.68 -27.89 1.97
C MET A 53 0.62 -29.36 2.39
N GLY A 54 -0.59 -29.86 2.63
CA GLY A 54 -0.86 -31.26 2.93
C GLY A 54 -0.90 -32.14 1.67
N PRO A 55 -1.10 -33.46 1.83
CA PRO A 55 -1.09 -34.43 0.73
C PRO A 55 -2.06 -34.10 -0.41
N ASP A 56 -3.19 -33.46 -0.10
CA ASP A 56 -4.24 -33.11 -1.06
C ASP A 56 -4.20 -31.63 -1.50
N GLY A 57 -3.07 -30.94 -1.29
CA GLY A 57 -2.94 -29.51 -1.59
C GLY A 57 -3.67 -28.59 -0.59
N VAL A 58 -4.15 -29.16 0.52
CA VAL A 58 -4.80 -28.41 1.59
C VAL A 58 -3.76 -27.57 2.33
N PHE A 59 -4.08 -26.30 2.60
CA PHE A 59 -3.26 -25.44 3.44
C PHE A 59 -3.23 -25.98 4.88
N VAL A 60 -2.04 -26.32 5.38
CA VAL A 60 -1.85 -26.85 6.75
C VAL A 60 -1.27 -25.79 7.68
N GLY A 61 -0.55 -24.80 7.14
CA GLY A 61 -0.03 -23.69 7.93
C GLY A 61 1.12 -22.96 7.27
N LEU A 62 1.73 -22.04 8.02
CA LEU A 62 2.92 -21.31 7.60
C LEU A 62 4.19 -22.15 7.85
N SER A 63 5.16 -22.04 6.94
CA SER A 63 6.51 -22.52 7.19
C SER A 63 7.25 -21.56 8.15
N PRO A 64 8.43 -21.93 8.69
CA PRO A 64 9.24 -20.99 9.47
C PRO A 64 9.58 -19.71 8.68
N LEU A 65 9.86 -19.85 7.37
CA LEU A 65 10.07 -18.71 6.48
C LEU A 65 8.77 -17.91 6.28
N GLY A 66 7.63 -18.58 6.14
CA GLY A 66 6.32 -17.94 6.05
C GLY A 66 6.02 -17.05 7.24
N TRP A 67 6.30 -17.51 8.46
CA TRP A 67 6.17 -16.71 9.67
C TRP A 67 7.04 -15.45 9.65
N LEU A 68 8.31 -15.59 9.22
CA LEU A 68 9.20 -14.45 9.06
C LEU A 68 8.63 -13.43 8.05
N VAL A 69 8.16 -13.90 6.89
CA VAL A 69 7.61 -13.03 5.84
C VAL A 69 6.32 -12.34 6.28
N VAL A 70 5.45 -13.01 7.03
CA VAL A 70 4.20 -12.42 7.53
C VAL A 70 4.49 -11.29 8.52
N PHE A 71 5.48 -11.46 9.41
CA PHE A 71 5.84 -10.45 10.40
C PHE A 71 6.88 -9.42 9.93
N ALA A 72 7.61 -9.70 8.85
CA ALA A 72 8.66 -8.82 8.34
C ALA A 72 8.16 -7.39 8.07
N PRO A 73 6.99 -7.16 7.44
CA PRO A 73 6.51 -5.80 7.25
C PRO A 73 6.24 -5.05 8.55
N LEU A 74 5.72 -5.72 9.58
CA LEU A 74 5.52 -5.11 10.89
C LEU A 74 6.87 -4.68 11.48
N GLY A 75 7.89 -5.55 11.42
CA GLY A 75 9.25 -5.23 11.85
C GLY A 75 9.85 -4.05 11.08
N MET A 76 9.66 -4.01 9.76
CA MET A 76 10.11 -2.91 8.91
C MET A 76 9.38 -1.59 9.25
N ALA A 77 8.07 -1.64 9.47
CA ALA A 77 7.28 -0.46 9.83
C ALA A 77 7.73 0.12 11.18
N LEU A 78 7.99 -0.74 12.17
CA LEU A 78 8.53 -0.32 13.47
C LEU A 78 9.94 0.28 13.34
N PHE A 79 10.82 -0.39 12.59
CA PHE A 79 12.17 0.10 12.34
C PHE A 79 12.18 1.47 11.64
N MET A 80 11.36 1.63 10.60
CA MET A 80 11.18 2.92 9.94
C MET A 80 10.59 3.94 10.92
N GLY A 81 9.57 3.57 11.70
CA GLY A 81 8.94 4.46 12.70
C GLY A 81 9.94 5.06 13.69
N PHE A 82 10.93 4.28 14.15
CA PHE A 82 11.96 4.76 15.08
C PHE A 82 13.15 5.45 14.39
N GLY A 83 13.43 5.10 13.14
CA GLY A 83 14.66 5.53 12.45
C GLY A 83 14.49 6.59 11.36
N LEU A 84 13.26 6.87 10.90
CA LEU A 84 13.01 7.63 9.66
C LEU A 84 13.65 9.03 9.68
N GLN A 85 13.61 9.71 10.82
CA GLN A 85 14.16 11.07 10.97
C GLN A 85 15.68 11.15 10.81
N ARG A 86 16.38 10.03 10.95
CA ARG A 86 17.85 9.94 10.88
C ARG A 86 18.35 9.35 9.55
N MET A 87 17.44 8.94 8.67
CA MET A 87 17.77 8.29 7.40
C MET A 87 17.97 9.33 6.31
N SER A 88 18.90 9.05 5.39
CA SER A 88 18.96 9.79 4.14
C SER A 88 17.71 9.52 3.30
N VAL A 89 17.35 10.46 2.44
CA VAL A 89 16.19 10.32 1.53
C VAL A 89 16.30 9.04 0.69
N GLY A 90 17.50 8.72 0.19
CA GLY A 90 17.73 7.50 -0.60
C GLY A 90 17.50 6.22 0.20
N THR A 91 17.98 6.16 1.44
CA THR A 91 17.73 5.02 2.34
C THR A 91 16.24 4.84 2.63
N ALA A 92 15.54 5.94 2.94
CA ALA A 92 14.11 5.90 3.22
C ALA A 92 13.30 5.40 2.02
N GLN A 93 13.64 5.85 0.81
CA GLN A 93 13.00 5.35 -0.42
C GLN A 93 13.27 3.87 -0.66
N ALA A 94 14.53 3.42 -0.52
CA ALA A 94 14.88 2.01 -0.68
C ALA A 94 14.12 1.12 0.31
N LEU A 95 14.03 1.53 1.58
CA LEU A 95 13.25 0.83 2.60
C LEU A 95 11.76 0.83 2.29
N PHE A 96 11.21 1.94 1.81
CA PHE A 96 9.81 2.04 1.41
C PHE A 96 9.44 1.08 0.27
N TRP A 97 10.25 1.02 -0.79
CA TRP A 97 10.02 0.09 -1.90
C TRP A 97 10.22 -1.37 -1.48
N SER A 98 11.21 -1.64 -0.63
CA SER A 98 11.42 -2.97 -0.05
C SER A 98 10.23 -3.38 0.82
N PHE A 99 9.73 -2.46 1.64
CA PHE A 99 8.54 -2.66 2.47
C PHE A 99 7.33 -3.00 1.61
N ALA A 100 7.08 -2.26 0.53
CA ALA A 100 5.98 -2.55 -0.41
C ALA A 100 6.11 -3.94 -1.05
N ALA A 101 7.31 -4.35 -1.44
CA ALA A 101 7.55 -5.69 -1.99
C ALA A 101 7.30 -6.80 -0.95
N VAL A 102 7.85 -6.66 0.27
CA VAL A 102 7.67 -7.65 1.35
C VAL A 102 6.21 -7.71 1.81
N MET A 103 5.52 -6.57 1.87
CA MET A 103 4.07 -6.51 2.09
C MET A 103 3.31 -7.33 1.03
N GLY A 104 3.68 -7.20 -0.24
CA GLY A 104 3.07 -7.97 -1.32
C GLY A 104 3.27 -9.47 -1.15
N LEU A 105 4.49 -9.88 -0.79
CA LEU A 105 4.82 -11.27 -0.52
C LEU A 105 4.00 -11.83 0.65
N SER A 106 3.87 -11.07 1.74
CA SER A 106 3.05 -11.41 2.91
C SER A 106 1.56 -11.58 2.55
N LEU A 107 1.04 -10.68 1.71
CA LEU A 107 -0.36 -10.70 1.26
C LEU A 107 -0.66 -11.78 0.20
N SER A 108 0.34 -12.49 -0.33
CA SER A 108 0.10 -13.55 -1.33
C SER A 108 -0.83 -14.67 -0.84
N SER A 109 -0.93 -14.86 0.49
CA SER A 109 -1.86 -15.79 1.15
C SER A 109 -3.33 -15.60 0.76
N ILE A 110 -3.75 -14.37 0.39
CA ILE A 110 -5.15 -14.12 0.01
C ILE A 110 -5.56 -14.92 -1.23
N PHE A 111 -4.61 -15.24 -2.11
CA PHE A 111 -4.85 -16.05 -3.31
C PHE A 111 -5.06 -17.54 -3.00
N LEU A 112 -4.74 -18.00 -1.78
CA LEU A 112 -5.06 -19.34 -1.31
C LEU A 112 -6.50 -19.45 -0.80
N ALA A 113 -7.06 -18.34 -0.31
CA ALA A 113 -8.40 -18.30 0.29
C ALA A 113 -9.49 -17.77 -0.65
N TYR A 114 -9.13 -16.89 -1.59
CA TYR A 114 -10.08 -16.20 -2.47
C TYR A 114 -9.74 -16.39 -3.94
N THR A 115 -10.78 -16.31 -4.79
CA THR A 115 -10.60 -16.34 -6.24
C THR A 115 -9.97 -15.05 -6.75
N GLY A 116 -9.23 -15.13 -7.85
CA GLY A 116 -8.67 -13.93 -8.51
C GLY A 116 -9.73 -12.90 -8.90
N ALA A 117 -10.92 -13.35 -9.29
CA ALA A 117 -12.05 -12.45 -9.59
C ALA A 117 -12.51 -11.68 -8.34
N SER A 118 -12.59 -12.34 -7.18
CA SER A 118 -12.94 -11.67 -5.91
C SER A 118 -11.89 -10.64 -5.51
N ILE A 119 -10.61 -11.01 -5.61
CA ILE A 119 -9.48 -10.14 -5.28
C ILE A 119 -9.47 -8.90 -6.17
N ALA A 120 -9.55 -9.09 -7.50
CA ALA A 120 -9.57 -7.99 -8.46
C ALA A 120 -10.78 -7.06 -8.24
N ARG A 121 -11.96 -7.64 -8.00
CA ARG A 121 -13.18 -6.86 -7.72
C ARG A 121 -13.01 -5.97 -6.50
N VAL A 122 -12.54 -6.51 -5.38
CA VAL A 122 -12.32 -5.72 -4.15
C VAL A 122 -11.25 -4.64 -4.38
N PHE A 123 -10.16 -4.96 -5.06
CA PHE A 123 -9.10 -4.00 -5.37
C PHE A 123 -9.62 -2.80 -6.18
N PHE A 124 -10.39 -3.03 -7.25
CA PHE A 124 -10.92 -1.94 -8.07
C PHE A 124 -12.02 -1.15 -7.36
N ILE A 125 -12.82 -1.80 -6.51
CA ILE A 125 -13.81 -1.10 -5.67
C ILE A 125 -13.10 -0.15 -4.70
N THR A 126 -12.09 -0.62 -3.97
CA THR A 126 -11.39 0.20 -2.98
C THR A 126 -10.56 1.30 -3.64
N ALA A 127 -9.87 1.01 -4.75
CA ALA A 127 -9.14 2.02 -5.53
C ALA A 127 -10.08 3.07 -6.12
N GLY A 128 -11.22 2.66 -6.68
CA GLY A 128 -12.25 3.57 -7.19
C GLY A 128 -12.86 4.44 -6.10
N MET A 129 -13.16 3.86 -4.93
CA MET A 129 -13.66 4.60 -3.77
C MET A 129 -12.63 5.60 -3.25
N PHE A 130 -11.36 5.21 -3.10
CA PHE A 130 -10.30 6.10 -2.68
C PHE A 130 -10.10 7.25 -3.68
N GLY A 131 -10.05 6.95 -4.98
CA GLY A 131 -9.93 7.96 -6.03
C GLY A 131 -11.12 8.91 -6.08
N GLY A 132 -12.35 8.37 -5.97
CA GLY A 132 -13.58 9.14 -5.94
C GLY A 132 -13.68 10.06 -4.72
N MET A 133 -13.35 9.55 -3.53
CA MET A 133 -13.31 10.35 -2.30
C MET A 133 -12.18 11.38 -2.33
N SER A 134 -11.02 11.04 -2.90
CA SER A 134 -9.91 11.99 -3.10
C SER A 134 -10.36 13.15 -4.02
N LEU A 135 -11.01 12.84 -5.15
CA LEU A 135 -11.54 13.87 -6.05
C LEU A 135 -12.65 14.69 -5.38
N TYR A 136 -13.53 14.06 -4.61
CA TYR A 136 -14.57 14.75 -3.86
C TYR A 136 -13.97 15.71 -2.82
N GLY A 137 -12.97 15.27 -2.05
CA GLY A 137 -12.24 16.11 -1.10
C GLY A 137 -11.54 17.31 -1.76
N TYR A 138 -11.04 17.15 -2.99
CA TYR A 138 -10.43 18.25 -3.75
C TYR A 138 -11.42 19.22 -4.39
N THR A 139 -12.63 18.76 -4.71
CA THR A 139 -13.62 19.58 -5.44
C THR A 139 -14.65 20.24 -4.53
N THR A 140 -14.88 19.67 -3.34
CA THR A 140 -15.79 20.26 -2.36
C THR A 140 -15.12 21.40 -1.59
N ARG A 141 -15.86 22.47 -1.32
CA ARG A 141 -15.42 23.61 -0.50
C ARG A 141 -15.86 23.50 0.95
N ARG A 142 -16.32 22.32 1.34
CA ARG A 142 -16.81 22.06 2.69
C ARG A 142 -15.60 21.98 3.60
N ASP A 143 -15.56 22.82 4.62
CA ASP A 143 -14.54 22.73 5.65
C ASP A 143 -14.72 21.38 6.39
N MET A 144 -13.65 20.60 6.45
CA MET A 144 -13.61 19.28 7.09
C MET A 144 -12.78 19.30 8.38
N SER A 145 -12.35 20.48 8.86
CA SER A 145 -11.57 20.64 10.09
C SER A 145 -12.40 20.58 11.38
N GLY A 146 -13.58 19.96 11.33
CA GLY A 146 -14.52 19.87 12.45
C GLY A 146 -13.89 19.33 13.72
#